data_AF-A0A369I026-F1
#
_entry.id   AF-A0A369I026-F1
#
_cell.length_a   1.000
_cell.length_b   1.000
_cell.length_c   1.000
_cell.angle_alpha   90.00
_cell.angle_beta   90.00
_cell.angle_gamma   90.00
#
_symmetry.space_group_name_H-M   'P 1'
#
loop_
_entity.id
_entity.type
_entity.pdbx_description
1 polymer ?
#
loop_
_entity_poly.entity_id
_entity_poly.type
_entity_poly.pdbx_seq_one_letter_code
_entity_poly.pdbx_strand_id
1 'polypeptide(L)'
;MRDIAVVSVNGLELKTLWKADIAKAVKTGKNKLEIKVTNQGDNRIAGDSKLPKEQKILQISSKGIRFGGEPKPKESGILGLELLKLK
;
A
#
# COMPACT_ATOMS: atom_id res chain seq x y z
N MET A 1 9.78 -6.58 -0.91
CA MET A 1 8.32 -6.33 -0.78
C MET A 1 8.15 -4.84 -0.60
N ARG A 2 7.46 -4.12 -1.49
CA ARG A 2 7.35 -2.65 -1.43
C ARG A 2 6.11 -2.22 -0.65
N ASP A 3 4.95 -2.72 -1.09
CA ASP A 3 3.66 -2.52 -0.43
C ASP A 3 2.95 -3.87 -0.27
N ILE A 4 1.92 -3.91 0.57
CA ILE A 4 1.05 -5.07 0.78
C ILE A 4 -0.38 -4.67 0.44
N ALA A 5 -1.13 -5.55 -0.22
CA ALA A 5 -2.56 -5.37 -0.45
C ALA A 5 -3.38 -6.47 0.23
N VAL A 6 -4.52 -6.08 0.80
CA VAL A 6 -5.59 -6.98 1.23
C VAL A 6 -6.77 -6.78 0.30
N VAL A 7 -7.27 -7.86 -0.28
CA VAL A 7 -8.34 -7.82 -1.29
C VAL A 7 -9.61 -8.42 -0.72
N SER A 8 -10.73 -7.73 -0.90
CA SER A 8 -12.06 -8.22 -0.52
C SER A 8 -13.02 -8.13 -1.70
N VAL A 9 -13.82 -9.18 -1.89
CA VAL A 9 -14.86 -9.23 -2.93
C VAL A 9 -16.20 -9.46 -2.27
N ASN A 10 -17.15 -8.57 -2.52
CA ASN A 10 -18.49 -8.60 -1.91
C ASN A 10 -18.46 -8.66 -0.37
N GLY A 11 -17.43 -8.07 0.26
CA GLY A 11 -17.22 -8.09 1.71
C GLY A 11 -16.48 -9.32 2.24
N LEU A 12 -16.20 -10.34 1.40
CA LEU A 12 -15.37 -11.48 1.76
C LEU A 12 -13.90 -11.13 1.53
N GLU A 13 -13.13 -11.05 2.62
CA GLU A 13 -11.68 -10.84 2.57
C GLU A 13 -10.97 -12.10 2.07
N LEU A 14 -10.12 -11.93 1.07
CA LEU A 14 -9.31 -12.98 0.47
C LEU A 14 -7.93 -12.96 1.14
N LYS A 15 -7.50 -14.11 1.66
CA LYS A 15 -6.20 -14.26 2.35
C LYS A 15 -5.02 -14.23 1.36
N THR A 16 -4.78 -13.10 0.68
CA THR A 16 -3.65 -13.00 -0.25
C THR A 16 -3.09 -11.60 -0.38
N LEU A 17 -1.75 -11.50 -0.46
CA LEU A 17 -0.98 -10.27 -0.28
C LEU A 17 -0.67 -9.49 -1.59
N TRP A 18 -0.73 -10.15 -2.76
CA TRP A 18 -0.33 -9.54 -4.05
C TRP A 18 -1.08 -10.10 -5.29
N LYS A 19 -1.73 -11.26 -5.17
CA LYS A 19 -2.61 -11.85 -6.19
C LYS A 19 -3.70 -12.62 -5.48
N ALA A 20 -4.98 -12.40 -5.80
CA ALA A 20 -6.09 -13.07 -5.13
C ALA A 20 -6.94 -13.86 -6.13
N ASP A 21 -7.25 -15.11 -5.79
CA ASP A 21 -8.29 -15.87 -6.49
C ASP A 21 -9.66 -15.45 -5.95
N ILE A 22 -10.48 -14.89 -6.84
CA ILE A 22 -11.80 -14.34 -6.51
C ILE A 22 -12.94 -15.31 -6.86
N ALA A 23 -12.65 -16.49 -7.45
CA ALA A 23 -13.66 -17.37 -8.04
C ALA A 23 -14.78 -17.77 -7.07
N LYS A 24 -14.44 -17.96 -5.79
CA LYS A 24 -15.39 -18.33 -4.74
C LYS A 24 -16.18 -17.15 -4.16
N ALA A 25 -15.76 -15.92 -4.44
CA ALA A 25 -16.34 -14.70 -3.86
C ALA A 25 -17.21 -13.92 -4.86
N VAL A 26 -17.05 -14.18 -6.16
CA VAL A 26 -17.82 -13.53 -7.22
C VAL A 26 -19.22 -14.14 -7.37
N LYS A 27 -20.18 -13.29 -7.76
CA LYS A 27 -21.55 -13.66 -8.08
C LYS A 27 -21.94 -13.16 -9.47
N THR A 28 -23.00 -13.72 -10.04
CA THR A 28 -23.58 -13.23 -11.30
C THR A 28 -24.00 -11.76 -11.16
N GLY A 29 -23.65 -10.95 -12.14
CA GLY A 29 -23.96 -9.51 -12.16
C GLY A 29 -22.89 -8.66 -11.46
N LYS A 30 -23.33 -7.66 -10.69
CA LYS A 30 -22.44 -6.66 -10.09
C LYS A 30 -21.70 -7.23 -8.86
N ASN A 31 -20.40 -7.03 -8.84
CA ASN A 31 -19.51 -7.39 -7.74
C ASN A 31 -18.83 -6.12 -7.21
N LYS A 32 -18.64 -6.04 -5.89
CA LYS A 32 -17.86 -4.97 -5.26
C LYS A 32 -16.47 -5.48 -4.92
N LEU A 33 -15.44 -4.83 -5.47
CA LEU A 33 -14.04 -5.09 -5.17
C LEU A 33 -13.52 -3.99 -4.24
N GLU A 34 -12.90 -4.38 -3.13
CA GLU A 34 -12.21 -3.48 -2.20
C GLU A 34 -10.76 -3.94 -2.08
N ILE A 35 -9.81 -3.00 -2.19
CA ILE A 35 -8.37 -3.28 -2.08
C ILE A 35 -7.80 -2.29 -1.07
N LYS A 36 -7.29 -2.80 0.04
CA LYS A 36 -6.61 -2.01 1.08
C LYS A 36 -5.11 -2.17 0.87
N VAL A 37 -4.42 -1.08 0.52
CA VAL A 37 -2.96 -1.09 0.31
C VAL A 37 -2.27 -0.41 1.48
N THR A 38 -1.23 -1.07 2.00
CA THR A 38 -0.35 -0.55 3.05
C THR A 38 1.04 -0.38 2.48
N ASN A 39 1.56 0.85 2.52
CA ASN A 39 2.92 1.18 2.13
C ASN A 39 3.86 1.29 3.33
N GLN A 40 5.16 1.40 3.05
CA GLN A 40 6.16 1.69 4.08
C GLN A 40 6.16 3.18 4.48
N GLY A 41 6.59 3.47 5.71
CA GLY A 41 6.67 4.83 6.25
C GLY A 41 7.69 5.76 5.57
N ASP A 42 8.50 5.25 4.62
CA ASP A 42 9.56 6.00 3.94
C ASP A 42 9.05 7.28 3.27
N ASN A 43 7.89 7.22 2.62
CA ASN A 43 7.29 8.39 1.96
C ASN A 43 6.90 9.47 2.96
N ARG A 44 6.43 9.07 4.14
CA ARG A 44 6.11 10.01 5.22
C ARG A 44 7.38 10.60 5.83
N ILE A 45 8.42 9.80 6.04
CA ILE A 45 9.73 10.28 6.52
C ILE A 45 10.34 11.29 5.53
N ALA A 46 10.23 11.01 4.23
CA ALA A 46 10.68 11.93 3.18
C ALA A 46 9.91 13.25 3.20
N GLY A 47 8.58 13.21 3.30
CA GLY A 47 7.74 14.41 3.42
C GLY A 47 8.08 15.24 4.66
N ASP A 48 8.13 14.61 5.84
CA ASP A 48 8.38 15.29 7.11
C ASP A 48 9.79 15.88 7.21
N SER A 49 10.76 15.33 6.47
CA SER A 49 12.10 15.90 6.42
C SER A 49 12.15 17.30 5.81
N LYS A 50 11.15 17.66 4.99
CA LYS A 50 11.03 18.96 4.31
C LYS A 50 10.17 19.97 5.07
N LEU A 51 9.52 19.55 6.15
CA LEU A 51 8.58 20.39 6.91
C LEU A 51 9.23 20.99 8.17
N PRO A 52 8.76 22.15 8.64
CA PRO A 52 9.11 22.67 9.97
C PRO A 52 8.55 21.74 11.06
N LYS A 53 9.14 21.80 12.26
CA LYS A 53 8.90 20.83 13.33
C LYS A 53 7.43 20.72 13.73
N GLU A 54 6.70 21.83 13.75
CA GLU A 54 5.27 21.90 14.11
C GLU A 54 4.36 21.18 13.10
N GLN A 55 4.83 20.94 11.87
CA GLN A 55 4.05 20.31 10.81
C GLN A 55 4.44 18.85 10.56
N LYS A 56 5.45 18.34 11.29
CA LYS A 56 5.87 16.94 11.17
C LYS A 56 4.86 16.03 11.86
N ILE A 57 4.52 14.94 11.21
CA ILE A 57 3.59 13.93 11.72
C ILE A 57 4.36 12.87 12.52
N LEU A 58 5.55 12.49 12.04
CA LEU A 58 6.42 11.52 12.68
C LEU A 58 7.35 12.20 13.68
N GLN A 59 7.27 11.75 14.94
CA GLN A 59 8.23 12.11 15.98
C GLN A 59 9.37 11.09 16.02
N ILE A 60 10.32 11.24 15.09
CA ILE A 60 11.50 10.38 15.03
C ILE A 60 12.60 10.99 15.90
N SER A 61 12.98 10.32 17.00
CA SER A 61 13.99 10.84 17.96
C SER A 61 15.40 10.87 17.39
N SER A 62 15.63 10.14 16.31
CA SER A 62 16.97 9.89 15.80
C SER A 62 17.32 10.91 14.73
N LYS A 63 18.37 11.69 15.00
CA LYS A 63 19.41 11.99 13.99
C LYS A 63 20.07 10.68 13.52
N GLY A 64 19.26 9.70 13.12
CA GLY A 64 19.71 8.37 12.75
C GLY A 64 20.60 8.54 11.53
N ILE A 65 21.81 8.00 11.60
CA ILE A 65 22.77 8.05 10.51
C ILE A 65 22.06 7.52 9.26
N ARG A 66 21.72 8.43 8.35
CA ARG A 66 21.09 8.09 7.08
C ARG A 66 22.19 7.60 6.15
N PHE A 67 22.52 6.32 6.23
CA PHE A 67 23.34 5.65 5.23
C PHE A 67 22.53 5.63 3.91
N GLY A 68 22.72 6.65 3.07
CA GLY A 68 22.01 6.77 1.79
C GLY A 68 21.54 8.17 1.38
N GLY A 69 21.78 9.21 2.19
CA GLY A 69 21.46 10.60 1.83
C GLY A 69 20.02 11.03 2.13
N GLU A 70 19.53 12.05 1.44
CA GLU A 70 18.16 12.54 1.64
C GLU A 70 17.11 11.48 1.26
N PRO A 71 16.10 11.24 2.12
CA PRO A 71 15.02 10.30 1.85
C PRO A 71 14.20 10.80 0.66
N LYS A 72 14.09 9.95 -0.36
CA LYS A 72 13.29 10.21 -1.54
C LYS A 72 11.97 9.46 -1.44
N PRO A 73 10.85 10.07 -1.86
CA PRO A 73 9.60 9.33 -2.04
C PRO A 73 9.81 8.17 -3.01
N LYS A 74 9.22 7.02 -2.66
CA LYS A 74 9.12 5.83 -3.49
C LYS A 74 7.72 5.76 -4.09
N GLU A 75 7.57 5.04 -5.20
CA GLU A 75 6.25 4.66 -5.71
C GLU A 75 5.46 3.91 -4.64
N SER A 76 4.17 4.22 -4.48
CA SER A 76 3.31 3.57 -3.49
C SER A 76 1.86 3.54 -3.95
N GLY A 77 1.11 2.55 -3.48
CA GLY A 77 -0.32 2.38 -3.79
C GLY A 77 -0.58 1.40 -4.94
N ILE A 78 -1.76 1.48 -5.54
CA ILE A 78 -2.14 0.61 -6.65
C ILE A 78 -1.57 1.19 -7.95
N LEU A 79 -0.46 0.62 -8.42
CA LEU A 79 0.20 1.03 -9.66
C LEU A 79 -0.45 0.40 -10.91
N GLY A 80 -1.19 -0.68 -10.73
CA GLY A 80 -1.93 -1.35 -11.79
C GLY A 80 -2.86 -2.41 -11.23
N LEU A 81 -3.98 -2.64 -11.92
CA LEU A 81 -4.91 -3.73 -11.65
C LEU A 81 -4.97 -4.62 -12.89
N GLU A 82 -4.56 -5.88 -12.74
CA GLU A 82 -4.61 -6.85 -13.82
C GLU A 82 -5.64 -7.94 -13.50
N LEU A 83 -6.62 -8.11 -14.39
CA LEU A 83 -7.62 -9.17 -14.31
C LEU A 83 -7.20 -10.35 -15.19
N LEU A 84 -6.60 -11.36 -14.57
CA LEU A 84 -6.25 -12.60 -15.25
C LEU A 84 -7.48 -13.51 -15.33
N LYS A 85 -8.02 -13.68 -16.55
CA LYS A 85 -8.99 -14.74 -16.83
C LYS A 85 -8.24 -16.06 -16.99
N LEU A 86 -8.37 -16.97 -16.04
CA LEU A 86 -7.94 -18.35 -16.21
C LEU A 86 -8.93 -19.05 -17.16
N LYS A 87 -8.40 -19.75 -18.17
CA LYS A 87 -9.16 -20.55 -19.13
C LYS A 87 -9.73 -21.80 -18.48
#